data_AF-A0A163QTH7-F1
#
_entry.id   AF-A0A163QTH7-F1
#
_cell.length_a   1.000
_cell.length_b   1.000
_cell.length_c   1.000
_cell.angle_alpha   90.00
_cell.angle_beta   90.00
_cell.angle_gamma   90.00
#
_symmetry.space_group_name_H-M   'P 1'
#
loop_
_entity.id
_entity.type
_entity.pdbx_description
1 polymer ?
#
loop_
_entity_poly.entity_id
_entity_poly.type
_entity_poly.pdbx_seq_one_letter_code
_entity_poly.pdbx_strand_id
1 'polypeptide(L)' 'MLGPGSIAVIGLAALVMFGPKKLPELGKAAGKTLREFKNATKGMMDEEDDNKKESEQLKK' A
#
# COMPACT_ATOMS: atom_id res chain seq x y z
N MET A 1 10.80 -25.89 10.47
CA MET A 1 10.90 -25.07 9.24
C MET A 1 9.47 -24.73 8.82
N LEU A 2 9.14 -23.45 8.63
CA LEU A 2 7.83 -23.03 8.11
C LEU A 2 7.78 -23.33 6.62
N GLY A 3 7.21 -24.48 6.26
CA GLY A 3 7.07 -24.89 4.87
C GLY A 3 5.78 -24.34 4.24
N PRO A 4 5.67 -24.37 2.89
CA PRO A 4 4.46 -23.96 2.17
C PRO A 4 3.17 -24.60 2.70
N GLY A 5 3.25 -25.85 3.17
CA GLY A 5 2.11 -26.54 3.78
C GLY A 5 1.58 -25.90 5.07
N SER A 6 2.47 -25.33 5.91
CA SER A 6 2.04 -24.66 7.15
C SER A 6 1.29 -23.37 6.87
N ILE A 7 1.75 -22.58 5.89
CA ILE A 7 1.08 -21.37 5.43
C ILE A 7 -0.29 -21.70 4.83
N ALA A 8 -0.39 -22.77 4.04
CA ALA A 8 -1.64 -23.20 3.44
C ALA A 8 -2.70 -23.57 4.49
N VAL A 9 -2.32 -24.29 5.55
CA VAL A 9 -3.24 -24.67 6.64
C VAL A 9 -3.76 -23.43 7.39
N ILE A 10 -2.88 -22.48 7.71
CA ILE A 10 -3.27 -21.23 8.37
C ILE A 10 -4.19 -20.41 7.47
N GLY A 11 -3.85 -20.32 6.17
CA GLY A 11 -4.69 -19.68 5.16
C GLY A 11 -6.09 -20.31 5.09
N LEU A 12 -6.17 -21.64 5.11
CA LEU A 12 -7.44 -22.36 5.08
C LEU A 12 -8.28 -22.10 6.34
N ALA A 13 -7.67 -22.12 7.53
CA ALA A 13 -8.34 -21.80 8.79
C ALA A 13 -8.87 -20.35 8.79
N ALA A 14 -8.06 -19.39 8.34
CA ALA A 14 -8.48 -18.01 8.18
C ALA A 14 -9.61 -17.86 7.16
N LEU A 15 -9.57 -18.61 6.05
CA LEU A 15 -10.63 -18.62 5.04
C LEU A 15 -11.95 -19.21 5.56
N VAL A 16 -11.91 -20.15 6.52
CA VAL A 16 -13.12 -20.64 7.18
C VAL A 16 -13.70 -19.58 8.13
N MET A 17 -12.85 -18.89 8.89
CA MET A 17 -13.27 -17.84 9.82
C MET A 17 -13.83 -16.60 9.09
N PHE A 18 -13.11 -16.11 8.08
CA PHE A 18 -13.44 -14.87 7.37
C PHE A 18 -14.25 -15.12 6.10
N GLY A 19 -14.16 -16.30 5.49
CA GLY A 19 -14.78 -16.62 4.21
C GLY A 19 -13.90 -16.25 3.00
N PRO A 20 -13.89 -17.06 1.93
CA PRO A 20 -13.06 -16.82 0.74
C PRO A 20 -13.44 -15.55 -0.04
N LYS A 21 -14.66 -15.06 0.13
CA LYS A 21 -15.11 -13.80 -0.50
C LYS A 21 -14.61 -12.55 0.22
N LYS A 22 -14.27 -12.64 1.53
CA LYS A 22 -13.85 -11.48 2.32
C LYS A 22 -12.41 -11.07 2.05
N LEU A 23 -11.49 -12.02 1.81
CA LEU A 23 -10.12 -11.70 1.42
C LEU A 23 -10.02 -10.79 0.18
N PRO A 24 -10.66 -11.10 -0.98
CA PRO A 24 -10.60 -10.24 -2.15
C PRO A 24 -11.35 -8.91 -1.96
N GLU A 25 -12.41 -8.88 -1.15
CA GLU A 25 -13.13 -7.66 -0.81
C GLU A 25 -12.25 -6.70 0.01
N LEU A 26 -11.58 -7.21 1.06
CA LEU A 26 -10.62 -6.47 1.87
C LEU A 26 -9.42 -6.01 1.05
N GLY A 27 -8.88 -6.88 0.18
CA GLY A 27 -7.77 -6.52 -0.72
C GLY A 27 -8.12 -5.40 -1.70
N LYS A 28 -9.35 -5.39 -2.24
CA LYS A 28 -9.83 -4.30 -3.10
C LYS A 28 -9.97 -2.98 -2.33
N ALA A 29 -10.53 -3.02 -1.12
CA ALA A 29 -10.67 -1.84 -0.27
C ALA A 29 -9.31 -1.27 0.14
N ALA A 30 -8.44 -2.11 0.70
CA ALA A 30 -7.08 -1.73 1.09
C ALA A 30 -6.25 -1.25 -0.11
N GLY A 31 -6.37 -1.91 -1.26
CA GLY A 31 -5.69 -1.50 -2.49
C GLY A 31 -6.13 -0.13 -3.00
N LYS A 32 -7.42 0.22 -2.88
CA LYS A 32 -7.92 1.56 -3.19
C LYS A 32 -7.29 2.61 -2.27
N THR A 33 -7.28 2.36 -0.96
CA THR A 33 -6.64 3.23 0.03
C THR A 33 -5.15 3.40 -0.23
N LEU A 34 -4.41 2.31 -0.47
CA LEU A 34 -2.98 2.37 -0.80
C LEU A 34 -2.70 3.14 -2.09
N ARG A 35 -3.58 3.03 -3.09
CA ARG A 35 -3.46 3.79 -4.34
C ARG A 35 -3.68 5.28 -4.13
N GLU A 36 -4.70 5.65 -3.36
CA GLU A 36 -4.98 7.04 -2.99
C GLU A 36 -3.84 7.62 -2.15
N PHE A 37 -3.36 6.87 -1.15
CA PHE A 37 -2.20 7.24 -0.33
C PHE A 37 -0.96 7.48 -1.20
N LYS A 38 -0.62 6.55 -2.10
CA LYS A 38 0.51 6.71 -3.03
C LYS A 38 0.39 7.99 -3.88
N ASN A 39 -0.81 8.27 -4.39
CA ASN A 39 -1.03 9.44 -5.23
C ASN A 39 -0.88 10.74 -4.43
N ALA A 40 -1.42 10.78 -3.20
CA ALA A 40 -1.28 11.91 -2.30
C ALA A 40 0.20 12.15 -1.94
N THR A 41 0.92 11.10 -1.53
CA THR A 41 2.35 11.21 -1.21
C THR A 41 3.17 11.67 -2.42
N LYS A 42 2.86 11.18 -3.63
CA LYS A 42 3.58 11.59 -4.84
C LYS A 42 3.40 13.08 -5.16
N GLY A 43 2.18 13.60 -5.00
CA GLY A 43 1.91 15.05 -5.19
C GLY A 43 2.72 15.90 -4.22
N MET A 44 2.83 15.49 -2.95
CA MET A 44 3.63 16.20 -1.95
C MET A 44 5.13 16.15 -2.24
N MET A 45 5.65 15.01 -2.73
CA MET A 45 7.05 14.87 -3.10
C MET A 45 7.42 15.71 -4.33
N ASP A 46 6.54 15.79 -5.33
CA ASP A 46 6.76 16.66 -6.50
C ASP A 46 6.73 18.16 -6.11
N GLU A 47 5.83 18.56 -5.20
CA GLU A 47 5.79 19.94 -4.67
C GLU A 47 7.04 20.32 -3.85
N GLU A 48 7.60 19.40 -3.06
CA GLU A 48 8.85 19.62 -2.33
C GLU A 48 10.07 19.75 -3.26
N ASP A 49 10.12 18.99 -4.36
CA ASP A 49 11.24 19.04 -5.32
C ASP A 49 11.24 20.36 -6.12
N ASP A 50 10.07 20.87 -6.49
CA ASP A 50 9.94 22.16 -7.17
C ASP A 50 10.24 23.35 -6.23
N ASN A 51 9.80 23.31 -4.97
CA ASN A 51 10.12 24.35 -3.99
C ASN A 51 11.63 24.40 -3.64
N LYS A 52 12.30 23.25 -3.68
CA LYS A 52 13.75 23.14 -3.46
C LYS A 52 14.57 23.68 -4.62
N LYS A 53 14.07 23.64 -5.86
CA LYS A 53 14.73 24.23 -7.04
C LYS A 53 14.59 25.75 -7.11
N GLU A 54 13.46 26.29 -6.66
CA GLU A 54 13.21 27.74 -6.65
C GLU A 54 14.05 28.46 -5.58
N SER A 55 14.21 27.84 -4.40
CA SER A 55 15.03 28.39 -3.31
C SER A 55 16.55 28.36 -3.54
N GLU A 56 17.06 27.49 -4.43
CA GLU A 56 18.47 27.51 -4.86
C GLU A 56 18.76 28.54 -5.97
N GLN A 57 17.77 28.91 -6.79
CA GLN A 57 17.94 29.97 -7.80
C GLN A 57 17.87 31.38 -7.21
N LEU A 58 17.07 31.61 -6.15
CA LEU A 58 17.02 32.92 -5.48
C LEU A 58 18.28 33.26 -4.67
N LYS A 59 19.16 32.28 -4.40
CA LYS A 59 20.39 32.45 -3.63
C LYS A 59 21.66 32.61 -4.49
N LYS A 60 21.52 32.61 -5.82
CA LYS A 60 22.61 32.77 -6.78
C LYS A 60 22.57 34.15 -7.42
#